data_AF-A0AAE2VB69-F1
#
_entry.id   AF-A0AAE2VB69-F1
#
_cell.length_a   1.000
_cell.length_b   1.000
_cell.length_c   1.000
_cell.angle_alpha   90.00
_cell.angle_beta   90.00
_cell.angle_gamma   90.00
#
_symmetry.space_group_name_H-M   'P 1'
#
loop_
_entity.id
_entity.type
_entity.pdbx_description
1 polymer ?
#
loop_
_entity_poly.entity_id
_entity_poly.type
_entity_poly.pdbx_seq_one_letter_code
_entity_poly.pdbx_strand_id
1 'polypeptide(L)' 'MTRWEYTTVRFSVKSSTQSADIDLNEVAQTLTDWGNDGWELVSTESLTGIQGQTMYLLAVMKRER' A
#
# COMPACT_ATOMS: atom_id res chain seq x y z
N MET A 1 -8.25 9.63 26.09
CA MET A 1 -8.36 9.91 24.64
C MET A 1 -7.34 9.04 23.95
N THR A 2 -7.79 8.11 23.13
CA THR A 2 -6.92 7.27 22.29
C THR A 2 -6.20 8.15 21.27
N ARG A 3 -4.88 7.96 21.12
CA ARG A 3 -4.06 8.62 20.11
C ARG A 3 -3.80 7.64 18.98
N TRP A 4 -3.88 8.13 17.75
CA TRP A 4 -3.65 7.31 16.56
C TRP A 4 -2.42 7.82 15.82
N GLU A 5 -1.60 6.88 15.38
CA GLU A 5 -0.49 7.09 14.46
C GLU A 5 -0.92 6.62 13.07
N TYR A 6 -0.53 7.35 12.03
CA TYR A 6 -0.83 7.03 10.63
C TYR A 6 0.44 7.03 9.81
N THR A 7 0.54 6.10 8.87
CA THR A 7 1.63 6.05 7.90
C THR A 7 1.17 5.47 6.57
N THR A 8 2.04 5.51 5.57
CA THR A 8 1.76 5.00 4.23
C THR A 8 2.82 3.99 3.80
N VAL A 9 2.38 2.91 3.18
CA VAL A 9 3.22 1.90 2.53
C VAL A 9 2.98 1.98 1.04
N ARG A 10 4.06 2.02 0.26
CA ARG A 10 3.99 2.20 -1.20
C ARG A 10 4.51 0.95 -1.88
N PHE A 11 3.67 0.34 -2.72
CA PHE A 11 4.03 -0.77 -3.57
C PHE A 11 4.25 -0.27 -4.99
N SER A 12 5.37 -0.67 -5.57
CA SER A 12 5.70 -0.32 -6.95
C SER A 12 4.97 -1.27 -7.89
N VAL A 13 4.27 -0.72 -8.87
CA VAL A 13 3.71 -1.51 -9.95
C VAL A 13 4.79 -1.62 -11.03
N LYS A 14 5.15 -2.84 -11.41
CA LYS A 14 6.02 -3.06 -12.57
C LYS A 14 5.16 -2.77 -13.80
N SER A 15 5.32 -1.60 -14.40
CA SER A 15 4.67 -1.31 -15.68
C SER A 15 5.52 -1.88 -16.80
N SER A 16 4.93 -2.82 -17.55
CA SER A 16 5.37 -3.12 -18.91
C SER A 16 4.50 -2.31 -19.88
N THR A 17 4.93 -2.16 -21.12
CA THR A 17 4.21 -1.42 -22.17
C THR A 17 2.79 -1.94 -22.46
N GLN A 18 2.40 -3.11 -21.91
CA GLN A 18 1.11 -3.76 -22.14
C GLN A 18 0.34 -4.11 -20.85
N SER A 19 0.98 -4.13 -19.69
CA SER A 19 0.32 -4.44 -18.42
C SER A 19 1.00 -3.77 -17.23
N ALA A 20 0.16 -3.29 -16.31
CA ALA A 20 0.54 -2.97 -14.95
C ALA A 20 0.46 -4.26 -14.14
N ASP A 21 1.60 -4.78 -13.67
CA ASP A 21 1.65 -5.96 -12.81
C ASP A 21 2.13 -5.58 -11.41
N ILE A 22 1.38 -5.99 -10.40
CA ILE A 22 1.68 -5.77 -9.00
C ILE A 22 1.93 -7.13 -8.35
N ASP A 23 3.04 -7.26 -7.64
CA ASP A 23 3.34 -8.49 -6.93
C ASP A 23 2.44 -8.60 -5.70
N LEU A 24 1.31 -9.30 -5.85
CA LEU A 24 0.34 -9.51 -4.78
C LEU A 24 0.92 -10.30 -3.60
N ASN A 25 1.96 -11.10 -3.82
CA ASN A 25 2.62 -11.81 -2.72
C ASN A 25 3.44 -10.83 -1.87
N GLU A 26 4.16 -9.89 -2.51
CA GLU A 26 4.86 -8.82 -1.80
C GLU A 26 3.89 -7.95 -1.00
N VAL A 27 2.74 -7.59 -1.60
CA VAL A 27 1.69 -6.83 -0.92
C VAL A 27 1.16 -7.60 0.29
N ALA A 28 0.79 -8.87 0.12
CA ALA A 28 0.22 -9.68 1.19
C ALA A 28 1.23 -9.90 2.34
N GLN A 29 2.49 -10.19 2.00
CA GLN A 29 3.55 -10.38 3.00
C GLN A 29 3.78 -9.09 3.78
N THR A 30 3.92 -7.96 3.09
CA THR A 30 4.15 -6.66 3.75
C THR A 30 2.98 -6.30 4.66
N LEU A 31 1.73 -6.39 4.19
CA LEU A 31 0.57 -6.08 5.04
C LEU A 31 0.45 -7.01 6.25
N THR A 32 0.86 -8.27 6.10
CA THR A 32 0.90 -9.24 7.21
C THR A 32 1.95 -8.84 8.25
N ASP A 33 3.16 -8.48 7.81
CA ASP A 33 4.23 -8.05 8.70
C ASP A 33 3.84 -6.78 9.48
N TRP A 34 3.23 -5.80 8.80
CA TRP A 34 2.68 -4.61 9.44
C TRP A 34 1.54 -4.93 10.41
N GLY A 35 0.67 -5.88 10.06
CA GLY A 35 -0.38 -6.39 10.95
C GLY A 35 0.18 -7.00 12.23
N ASN A 36 1.26 -7.77 12.13
CA ASN A 36 1.96 -8.35 13.28
C ASN A 36 2.60 -7.27 14.18
N ASP A 37 2.99 -6.14 13.61
CA ASP A 37 3.51 -4.96 14.33
C ASP A 37 2.41 -4.06 14.94
N GLY A 38 1.14 -4.51 14.85
CA GLY A 38 -0.03 -3.84 15.40
C GLY A 38 -0.63 -2.77 14.50
N TRP A 39 -0.23 -2.69 13.23
CA TRP A 39 -0.82 -1.75 12.28
C TRP A 39 -2.05 -2.32 11.58
N GLU A 40 -3.03 -1.46 11.36
CA GLU A 40 -4.29 -1.79 10.70
C GLU A 40 -4.36 -1.09 9.34
N LEU A 41 -4.75 -1.81 8.30
CA LEU A 41 -5.01 -1.23 6.99
C LEU A 41 -6.32 -0.43 7.00
N VAL A 42 -6.26 0.82 6.53
CA VAL A 42 -7.39 1.77 6.53
C VAL A 42 -7.94 1.98 5.12
N SER A 43 -7.07 2.24 4.16
CA SER A 43 -7.44 2.45 2.75
C SER A 43 -6.31 2.00 1.82
N THR A 44 -6.67 1.72 0.58
CA THR A 44 -5.74 1.47 -0.51
C THR A 44 -6.09 2.38 -1.68
N GLU A 45 -5.12 3.18 -2.13
CA GLU A 45 -5.29 4.11 -3.23
C GLU A 45 -4.34 3.75 -4.38
N SER A 46 -4.86 3.73 -5.60
CA SER A 46 -4.02 3.58 -6.80
C SER A 46 -3.55 4.95 -7.29
N LEU A 47 -2.25 5.18 -7.28
CA LEU A 47 -1.65 6.39 -7.86
C LEU A 47 -1.38 6.15 -9.35
N THR A 48 -2.21 6.75 -10.19
CA THR A 48 -2.04 6.79 -11.64
C THR A 48 -1.08 7.91 -12.05
N GLY A 49 -0.14 7.61 -12.94
CA GLY A 49 0.78 8.58 -13.52
C GLY A 49 0.13 9.44 -14.61
N ILE A 50 0.90 10.38 -15.18
CA ILE A 50 0.48 11.40 -16.15
C ILE A 50 -0.21 10.80 -17.41
N GLN A 51 0.00 9.51 -17.71
CA GLN A 51 -0.59 8.81 -18.86
C GLN A 51 -1.58 7.69 -18.47
N GLY A 52 -2.19 7.74 -17.28
CA GLY A 52 -3.22 6.77 -16.87
C GLY A 52 -2.70 5.38 -16.49
N GLN A 53 -1.38 5.15 -16.51
CA GLN A 53 -0.79 3.93 -15.96
C GLN A 53 -0.76 4.02 -14.43
N THR A 54 -1.29 3.00 -13.73
CA THR A 54 -1.11 2.86 -12.29
C THR A 54 0.36 2.62 -11.99
N MET A 55 1.00 3.58 -11.33
CA MET A 55 2.42 3.51 -11.02
C MET A 55 2.67 2.91 -9.63
N TYR A 56 1.75 3.16 -8.68
CA TYR A 56 1.91 2.71 -7.30
C TYR A 56 0.57 2.35 -6.66
N LEU A 57 0.59 1.37 -5.77
CA LEU A 57 -0.47 1.15 -4.79
C LEU A 57 -0.01 1.76 -3.46
N LEU A 58 -0.81 2.64 -2.90
CA LEU A 58 -0.57 3.27 -1.61
C LEU A 58 -1.51 2.64 -0.58
N ALA A 59 -0.97 1.94 0.41
CA ALA A 59 -1.72 1.47 1.56
C ALA A 59 -1.58 2.48 2.71
N VAL A 60 -2.70 2.93 3.26
CA VAL A 60 -2.75 3.80 4.45
C VAL A 60 -2.94 2.91 5.67
N MET A 61 -2.02 3.00 6.62
CA MET A 61 -2.00 2.20 7.84
C MET A 61 -2.25 3.08 9.06
N LYS A 62 -2.90 2.54 10.10
CA LYS A 62 -3.05 3.20 11.41
C LYS A 62 -2.67 2.28 12.56
N ARG A 63 -2.23 2.85 13.69
CA ARG A 63 -1.98 2.11 14.95
C ARG A 63 -2.32 2.98 16.15
N GLU A 64 -2.79 2.38 17.23
CA GLU A 64 -2.97 3.07 18.52
C GLU A 64 -1.60 3.38 19.15
N ARG A 65 -1.44 4.60 19.67
CA ARG A 65 -0.20 5.10 20.28
C ARG A 65 -0.31 5.23 21.79
#